data_AF-A0A957U9B9-F1
#
_entry.id   AF-A0A957U9B9-F1
#
_cell.length_a   1.000
_cell.length_b   1.000
_cell.length_c   1.000
_cell.angle_alpha   90.00
_cell.angle_beta   90.00
_cell.angle_gamma   90.00
#
_symmetry.space_group_name_H-M   'P 1'
#
loop_
_entity.id
_entity.type
_entity.pdbx_description
1 polymer ?
#
loop_
_entity_poly.entity_id
_entity_poly.type
_entity_poly.pdbx_seq_one_letter_code
_entity_poly.pdbx_strand_id
1 'polypeptide(L)' 'MTAQDNTTAASTRTELVLTRVFAAPRELVFAAWTEPEHLAQWWGNHGFTTRVMTCDLRPGGMLHYSQSGPN' A
#
# COMPACT_ATOMS: atom_id res chain seq x y z
N MET A 1 -38.16 -31.32 15.82
CA MET A 1 -36.74 -31.08 16.13
C MET A 1 -36.03 -30.76 14.83
N THR A 2 -35.94 -29.48 14.48
CA THR A 2 -35.26 -29.00 13.27
C THR A 2 -33.83 -28.64 13.63
N ALA A 3 -32.85 -29.38 13.10
CA ALA A 3 -31.46 -28.98 13.10
C ALA A 3 -31.28 -27.86 12.07
N GLN A 4 -30.75 -26.71 12.49
CA GLN A 4 -30.31 -25.65 11.59
C GLN A 4 -28.90 -26.00 11.11
N ASP A 5 -28.77 -26.30 9.81
CA ASP A 5 -27.49 -26.39 9.12
C ASP A 5 -26.84 -25.00 9.07
N ASN A 6 -25.81 -24.81 9.90
CA ASN A 6 -24.99 -23.60 9.89
C ASN A 6 -23.96 -23.69 8.76
N THR A 7 -24.36 -23.27 7.54
CA THR A 7 -23.44 -23.15 6.41
C THR A 7 -22.46 -22.00 6.69
N THR A 8 -21.24 -22.36 7.10
CA THR A 8 -20.12 -21.41 7.22
C THR A 8 -19.72 -20.99 5.81
N ALA A 9 -20.05 -19.76 5.41
CA ALA A 9 -19.55 -19.18 4.17
C ALA A 9 -18.02 -19.09 4.27
N ALA A 10 -17.33 -19.89 3.46
CA ALA A 10 -15.88 -19.81 3.34
C ALA A 10 -15.49 -18.44 2.76
N SER A 11 -14.85 -17.60 3.57
CA SER A 11 -14.26 -16.35 3.09
C SER A 11 -13.08 -16.68 2.18
N THR A 12 -13.23 -16.48 0.87
CA THR A 12 -12.12 -16.59 -0.06
C THR A 12 -11.16 -15.42 0.20
N ARG A 13 -9.93 -15.75 0.59
CA ARG A 13 -8.84 -14.78 0.74
C ARG A 13 -8.45 -14.26 -0.64
N THR A 14 -8.80 -13.01 -0.94
CA THR A 14 -8.35 -12.32 -2.14
C THR A 14 -6.96 -11.77 -1.90
N GLU A 15 -5.94 -12.39 -2.50
CA GLU A 15 -4.54 -11.97 -2.37
C GLU A 15 -3.98 -11.58 -3.75
N LEU A 16 -3.23 -10.48 -3.79
CA LEU A 16 -2.51 -10.01 -4.96
C LEU A 16 -1.01 -9.98 -4.65
N VAL A 17 -0.21 -10.72 -5.41
CA VAL A 17 1.25 -10.76 -5.28
C VAL A 17 1.88 -10.06 -6.48
N LEU A 18 2.72 -9.05 -6.22
CA LEU A 18 3.47 -8.32 -7.24
C LEU A 18 4.97 -8.56 -7.04
N THR A 19 5.67 -9.01 -8.09
CA THR A 19 7.13 -9.13 -8.11
C THR A 19 7.71 -8.25 -9.22
N ARG A 20 8.72 -7.45 -8.89
CA ARG A 20 9.45 -6.59 -9.83
C ARG A 20 10.94 -6.61 -9.51
N VAL A 21 11.77 -6.54 -10.54
CA VAL A 21 13.23 -6.45 -10.43
C VAL A 21 13.63 -5.03 -10.77
N PHE A 22 14.42 -4.41 -9.90
CA PHE A 22 14.94 -3.05 -10.09
C PHE A 22 16.45 -3.11 -10.27
N ALA A 23 16.96 -2.43 -11.29
CA ALA A 23 18.39 -2.21 -11.48
C ALA A 23 18.89 -1.05 -10.57
N ALA A 24 18.75 -1.22 -9.26
CA ALA A 24 19.10 -0.23 -8.25
C ALA A 24 19.63 -0.91 -6.98
N PRO A 25 20.46 -0.23 -6.17
CA PRO A 25 20.86 -0.73 -4.86
C PRO A 25 19.65 -1.00 -3.96
N ARG A 26 19.72 -2.06 -3.14
CA ARG A 26 18.62 -2.43 -2.24
C ARG A 26 18.24 -1.31 -1.27
N GLU A 27 19.22 -0.52 -0.83
CA GLU A 27 19.04 0.59 0.10
C GLU A 27 18.19 1.69 -0.54
N LEU A 28 18.44 1.97 -1.83
CA LEU A 28 17.66 2.97 -2.57
C LEU A 28 16.23 2.47 -2.83
N VAL A 29 16.07 1.18 -3.15
CA VAL A 29 14.74 0.59 -3.28
C VAL A 29 14.00 0.70 -1.95
N PHE A 30 14.62 0.37 -0.83
CA PHE A 30 14.00 0.50 0.49
C PHE A 30 13.65 1.96 0.84
N ALA A 31 14.55 2.91 0.54
CA ALA A 31 14.33 4.35 0.73
C ALA A 31 13.12 4.84 -0.09
N ALA A 32 12.90 4.31 -1.30
CA ALA A 32 11.74 4.66 -2.11
C ALA A 32 10.40 4.35 -1.43
N TRP A 33 10.37 3.36 -0.52
CA TRP A 33 9.18 2.99 0.26
C TRP A 33 9.13 3.60 1.65
N THR A 34 10.21 4.24 2.11
CA THR A 34 10.34 4.65 3.52
C THR A 34 10.55 6.13 3.74
N GLU A 35 11.18 6.81 2.79
CA GLU A 35 11.41 8.24 2.86
C GLU A 35 10.26 9.01 2.18
N PRO A 36 9.65 10.00 2.85
CA PRO A 36 8.47 10.69 2.35
C PRO A 36 8.74 11.44 1.03
N GLU A 37 9.94 11.97 0.83
CA GLU A 37 10.34 12.68 -0.38
C GLU A 37 10.34 11.74 -1.59
N HIS A 38 10.81 10.51 -1.42
CA HIS A 38 10.80 9.51 -2.48
C HIS A 38 9.40 8.95 -2.69
N LEU A 39 8.68 8.64 -1.62
CA LEU A 39 7.33 8.09 -1.69
C LEU A 39 6.40 9.01 -2.51
N ALA A 40 6.48 10.32 -2.28
CA ALA A 40 5.66 11.31 -2.99
C ALA A 40 5.86 11.34 -4.52
N GLN A 41 6.99 10.84 -5.04
CA GLN A 41 7.30 10.87 -6.47
C GLN A 41 6.63 9.76 -7.28
N TRP A 42 6.34 8.62 -6.64
CA TRP A 42 5.86 7.44 -7.36
C TRP A 42 4.61 6.80 -6.73
N TRP A 43 4.30 7.15 -5.47
CA TRP A 43 3.17 6.56 -4.76
C TRP A 43 1.83 6.99 -5.34
N GLY A 44 0.96 6.00 -5.52
CA GLY A 44 -0.41 6.14 -5.96
C GLY A 44 -0.57 6.14 -7.48
N ASN A 45 -1.72 6.61 -7.97
CA ASN A 45 -2.07 6.39 -9.37
C ASN A 45 -1.29 7.28 -10.34
N HIS A 46 -0.99 6.76 -11.52
CA HIS A 46 -0.35 7.52 -12.60
C HIS A 46 -1.18 8.77 -12.96
N GLY A 47 -0.50 9.91 -13.08
CA GLY A 47 -1.14 11.20 -13.39
C GLY A 47 -1.68 11.95 -12.17
N PHE A 48 -1.62 11.38 -10.97
CA PHE A 48 -1.97 12.07 -9.73
C PHE A 48 -0.73 12.70 -9.10
N THR A 49 -0.92 13.83 -8.42
CA THR A 49 0.10 14.41 -7.55
C THR A 49 -0.12 13.93 -6.13
N THR A 50 0.90 13.33 -5.53
CA THR A 50 0.85 12.81 -4.16
C THR A 50 1.55 13.77 -3.20
N ARG A 51 0.87 14.09 -2.09
CA ARG A 51 1.43 14.83 -0.96
C ARG A 51 1.45 13.91 0.26
N VAL A 52 2.61 13.70 0.85
CA VAL A 52 2.77 12.93 2.09
C VAL A 52 2.80 13.90 3.27
N MET A 53 1.87 13.74 4.21
CA MET A 53 1.75 14.58 5.41
C MET A 53 2.41 13.95 6.63
N THR A 54 2.41 12.62 6.73
CA THR A 54 3.08 11.89 7.82
C THR A 54 3.59 10.57 7.29
N CYS A 55 4.84 10.24 7.61
CA CYS A 55 5.47 8.96 7.30
C CYS A 55 6.17 8.44 8.56
N ASP A 56 5.45 7.71 9.42
CA ASP A 56 6.00 7.09 10.62
C ASP A 56 5.96 5.56 10.44
N LEU A 57 7.04 5.00 9.86
CA LEU A 57 7.10 3.59 9.49
C LEU A 57 7.76 2.74 10.57
N ARG A 58 6.98 2.49 11.61
CA ARG A 58 7.29 1.57 12.70
C ARG A 58 6.02 0.81 13.09
N PRO A 59 6.12 -0.29 13.86
CA PRO A 59 4.93 -0.94 14.40
C PRO A 59 4.03 0.06 15.15
N GLY A 60 2.77 0.16 14.72
CA GLY A 60 1.79 1.12 15.26
C GLY A 60 1.93 2.56 14.75
N GLY A 61 2.84 2.84 13.82
CA GLY A 61 2.96 4.13 13.14
C GLY A 61 1.92 4.32 12.03
N MET A 62 1.97 5.46 11.35
CA MET A 62 0.98 5.85 10.34
C MET A 62 1.63 6.51 9.12
N LEU A 63 1.11 6.16 7.94
CA LEU A 63 1.32 6.87 6.69
C LEU A 63 0.05 7.65 6.35
N HIS A 64 0.13 8.99 6.33
CA HIS A 64 -0.98 9.87 5.95
C HIS A 64 -0.58 10.68 4.72
N TYR A 65 -1.35 10.52 3.63
CA TYR A 65 -1.11 11.19 2.36
C TYR A 65 -2.43 11.59 1.68
N SER A 66 -2.37 12.55 0.78
CA SER A 66 -3.47 12.94 -0.10
C SER A 66 -3.02 12.85 -1.56
N GLN A 67 -3.97 12.55 -2.45
CA GLN A 67 -3.73 12.59 -3.89
C GLN A 67 -4.70 13.55 -4.57
N SER A 68 -4.17 14.35 -5.50
CA SER A 68 -4.97 15.20 -6.36
C SER A 68 -4.87 14.68 -7.79
N GLY A 69 -6.03 14.39 -8.39
CA GLY A 69 -6.11 13.98 -9.79
C GLY A 69 -5.82 15.15 -10.73
N PRO A 70 -5.58 14.87 -12.02
CA PRO A 70 -5.49 15.92 -13.03
C PRO A 70 -6.84 16.65 -13.16
N ASN A 71 -6.79 17.98 -13.32
CA ASN A 71 -7.97 18.81 -13.61
C ASN A 71 -8.49 18.58 -15.04
#